data_AF-A0A3B1AQM9-F1
#
_entry.id   AF-A0A3B1AQM9-F1
#
_cell.length_a   1.000
_cell.length_b   1.000
_cell.length_c   1.000
_cell.angle_alpha   90.00
_cell.angle_beta   90.00
_cell.angle_gamma   90.00
#
_symmetry.space_group_name_H-M   'P 1'
#
loop_
_entity.id
_entity.type
_entity.pdbx_description
1 polymer ?
#
loop_
_entity_poly.entity_id
_entity_poly.type
_entity_poly.pdbx_seq_one_letter_code
_entity_poly.pdbx_strand_id
1 'polypeptide(L)'
;MSRWKLLKKLSDYFDMGKKKQEKYSSDLKSLLTEIKEKEKKLNKKCVATANGEKRRMLKRKIAVLHAKRKKGLSALKKLKNR
;
A
#
# COMPACT_ATOMS: atom_id res chain seq x y z
N MET A 1 38.43 2.14 20.24
CA MET A 1 37.59 1.94 19.03
C MET A 1 38.32 2.50 17.82
N SER A 2 38.42 1.76 16.71
CA SER A 2 39.03 2.30 15.48
C SER A 2 38.09 3.29 14.79
N ARG A 3 38.64 4.34 14.17
CA ARG A 3 37.91 5.39 13.44
C ARG A 3 36.90 4.83 12.41
N TRP A 4 37.22 3.68 11.83
CA TRP A 4 36.39 2.93 10.90
C TRP A 4 35.12 2.33 11.53
N LYS A 5 35.20 1.82 12.77
CA LYS A 5 34.00 1.31 13.48
C LYS A 5 33.02 2.43 13.81
N LEU A 6 33.52 3.65 14.06
CA LEU A 6 32.69 4.82 14.33
C LEU A 6 31.98 5.32 13.05
N LEU A 7 32.72 5.42 11.94
CA LEU A 7 32.15 5.76 10.63
C LEU A 7 31.08 4.75 10.19
N LYS A 8 31.30 3.46 10.43
CA LYS A 8 30.32 2.41 10.15
C LYS A 8 29.05 2.57 10.99
N LYS A 9 29.18 2.82 12.29
CA LYS A 9 28.02 3.11 13.17
C LYS A 9 27.26 4.37 12.73
N LEU A 10 27.96 5.41 12.27
CA LEU A 10 27.32 6.61 11.74
C LEU A 10 26.54 6.30 10.46
N SER A 11 27.14 5.56 9.53
CA SER A 11 26.47 5.12 8.30
C SER A 11 25.24 4.29 8.62
N ASP A 12 25.36 3.31 9.52
CA ASP A 12 24.24 2.46 9.95
C ASP A 12 23.11 3.29 10.60
N TYR A 13 23.45 4.34 11.36
CA TYR A 13 22.48 5.25 11.97
C TYR A 13 21.74 6.09 10.93
N PHE A 14 22.44 6.60 9.90
CA PHE A 14 21.81 7.30 8.77
C PHE A 14 20.98 6.35 7.88
N ASP A 15 21.42 5.11 7.70
CA ASP A 15 20.70 4.07 6.94
C ASP A 15 19.47 3.51 7.66
N MET A 16 19.37 3.64 8.99
CA MET A 16 18.15 3.25 9.73
C MET A 16 16.90 3.98 9.21
N GLY A 17 17.04 5.25 8.78
CA GLY A 17 15.95 6.01 8.16
C GLY A 17 15.49 5.37 6.84
N LYS A 18 16.43 5.02 5.97
CA LYS A 18 16.16 4.30 4.72
C LYS A 18 15.50 2.95 4.95
N LYS A 19 16.03 2.13 5.87
CA LYS A 19 15.45 0.82 6.22
C LYS A 19 14.00 0.93 6.70
N LYS A 20 13.68 1.94 7.53
CA LYS A 20 12.30 2.20 7.97
C LYS A 20 11.39 2.60 6.80
N GLN A 21 11.88 3.44 5.90
CA GLN A 21 11.14 3.89 4.71
C GLN A 21 10.89 2.75 3.72
N GLU A 22 11.89 1.88 3.51
CA GLU A 22 11.77 0.67 2.70
C GLU A 22 10.75 -0.30 3.29
N LYS A 23 10.82 -0.55 4.60
CA LYS A 23 9.86 -1.40 5.29
C LYS A 23 8.43 -0.85 5.17
N TYR A 24 8.23 0.45 5.42
CA TYR A 24 6.93 1.10 5.25
C TYR A 24 6.41 1.01 3.81
N SER A 25 7.28 1.21 2.82
CA SER A 25 6.95 1.07 1.39
C SER A 25 6.55 -0.37 1.03
N SER A 26 7.26 -1.35 1.58
CA SER A 26 6.95 -2.78 1.41
C SER A 26 5.59 -3.13 2.03
N ASP A 27 5.37 -2.75 3.28
CA ASP A 27 4.10 -3.00 3.99
C ASP A 27 2.91 -2.35 3.27
N LEU A 28 3.10 -1.11 2.78
CA LEU A 28 2.08 -0.39 2.02
C LEU A 28 1.78 -1.06 0.67
N LYS A 29 2.79 -1.63 -0.01
CA LYS A 29 2.58 -2.42 -1.25
C LYS A 29 1.80 -3.71 -0.97
N SER A 30 2.10 -4.41 0.12
CA SER A 30 1.39 -5.63 0.51
C SER A 30 -0.09 -5.32 0.78
N LEU A 31 -0.36 -4.29 1.59
CA LEU A 31 -1.73 -3.79 1.85
C LEU A 31 -2.48 -3.40 0.58
N LEU A 32 -1.82 -2.71 -0.36
CA LEU A 32 -2.44 -2.34 -1.64
C LEU A 32 -2.74 -3.54 -2.53
N THR A 33 -1.92 -4.59 -2.46
CA THR A 33 -2.14 -5.84 -3.16
C THR A 33 -3.36 -6.57 -2.61
N GLU A 34 -3.50 -6.65 -1.29
CA GLU A 34 -4.70 -7.21 -0.67
C GLU A 34 -5.97 -6.42 -1.02
N ILE A 35 -5.90 -5.09 -1.03
CA ILE A 35 -7.03 -4.23 -1.42
C ILE A 35 -7.41 -4.51 -2.88
N LYS A 36 -6.43 -4.65 -3.78
CA LYS A 36 -6.65 -5.00 -5.20
C LYS A 36 -7.32 -6.36 -5.36
N GLU A 37 -6.94 -7.35 -4.55
CA GLU A 37 -7.58 -8.66 -4.57
C GLU A 37 -9.02 -8.61 -4.03
N LYS A 38 -9.25 -7.88 -2.95
CA LYS A 38 -10.59 -7.64 -2.39
C LYS A 38 -11.49 -6.92 -3.40
N GLU A 39 -10.96 -5.91 -4.11
CA GLU A 39 -11.66 -5.26 -5.24
C GLU A 39 -12.03 -6.27 -6.32
N LYS A 40 -11.08 -7.10 -6.79
CA LYS A 40 -11.35 -8.13 -7.80
C LYS A 40 -12.44 -9.10 -7.35
N LYS A 41 -12.37 -9.60 -6.11
CA LYS A 41 -13.38 -10.51 -5.54
C LYS A 41 -14.76 -9.85 -5.48
N LEU A 42 -14.84 -8.61 -5.02
CA LEU A 42 -16.08 -7.85 -4.98
C LEU A 42 -16.64 -7.55 -6.37
N ASN A 43 -15.77 -7.27 -7.34
CA ASN A 43 -16.18 -7.01 -8.72
C ASN A 43 -16.74 -8.28 -9.37
N LYS A 44 -16.08 -9.43 -9.18
CA LYS A 44 -16.62 -10.74 -9.60
C LYS A 44 -17.99 -11.01 -9.00
N LYS A 45 -18.16 -10.77 -7.69
CA LYS A 45 -19.46 -10.89 -7.02
C LYS A 45 -20.49 -9.91 -7.59
N CYS A 46 -20.11 -8.67 -7.89
CA CYS A 46 -20.99 -7.65 -8.46
C CYS A 46 -21.44 -7.97 -9.90
N VAL A 47 -20.61 -8.64 -10.68
CA VAL A 47 -20.94 -9.13 -12.03
C VAL A 47 -21.91 -10.32 -11.94
N ALA A 48 -21.69 -11.23 -11.00
CA ALA A 48 -22.55 -12.40 -10.78
C ALA A 48 -23.88 -12.08 -10.09
N THR A 49 -24.03 -10.90 -9.47
CA THR A 49 -25.27 -10.49 -8.80
C THR A 49 -26.20 -9.81 -9.81
N ALA A 50 -27.43 -10.30 -9.91
CA ALA A 50 -28.49 -9.66 -10.70
C ALA A 50 -28.73 -8.20 -10.29
N ASN A 51 -29.35 -7.42 -11.18
CA ASN A 51 -29.63 -6.01 -10.93
C ASN A 51 -30.53 -5.83 -9.70
N GLY A 52 -30.12 -4.96 -8.77
CA GLY A 52 -30.86 -4.68 -7.54
C GLY A 52 -30.02 -3.94 -6.50
N GLU A 53 -30.58 -3.74 -5.30
CA GLU A 53 -29.91 -3.04 -4.20
C GLU A 53 -28.59 -3.71 -3.79
N LYS A 54 -28.53 -5.05 -3.79
CA LYS A 54 -27.30 -5.80 -3.52
C LYS A 54 -26.17 -5.42 -4.50
N ARG A 55 -26.49 -5.22 -5.78
CA ARG A 55 -25.51 -4.77 -6.79
C ARG A 55 -25.07 -3.32 -6.54
N ARG A 56 -25.98 -2.42 -6.17
CA ARG A 56 -25.65 -1.03 -5.78
C ARG A 56 -24.73 -0.99 -4.55
N MET A 57 -25.02 -1.79 -3.53
CA MET A 57 -24.21 -1.90 -2.32
C MET A 57 -22.79 -2.41 -2.63
N LEU A 58 -22.68 -3.42 -3.49
CA LEU A 58 -21.38 -3.92 -3.95
C LEU A 58 -20.61 -2.86 -4.74
N LYS A 59 -21.26 -2.13 -5.66
CA LYS A 59 -20.62 -1.01 -6.39
C LYS A 59 -20.10 0.08 -5.45
N ARG A 60 -20.86 0.47 -4.43
CA ARG A 60 -20.41 1.45 -3.42
C ARG A 60 -19.18 0.96 -2.66
N LYS A 61 -19.19 -0.31 -2.21
CA LYS A 61 -18.02 -0.91 -1.53
C LYS A 61 -16.78 -0.97 -2.43
N ILE A 62 -16.96 -1.31 -3.71
CA ILE A 62 -15.88 -1.29 -4.71
C ILE A 62 -15.33 0.13 -4.87
N ALA A 63 -16.19 1.14 -5.00
CA ALA A 63 -15.75 2.53 -5.15
C ALA A 63 -14.94 3.05 -3.95
N VAL A 64 -15.35 2.71 -2.73
CA VAL A 64 -14.61 3.08 -1.51
C VAL A 64 -13.23 2.41 -1.47
N LEU A 65 -13.15 1.12 -1.80
CA LEU A 65 -11.87 0.41 -1.87
C LEU A 65 -10.96 0.98 -2.96
N HIS A 66 -11.53 1.35 -4.10
CA HIS A 66 -10.82 1.98 -5.20
C HIS A 66 -10.23 3.33 -4.82
N ALA A 67 -11.02 4.16 -4.14
CA ALA A 67 -10.56 5.44 -3.62
C ALA A 67 -9.42 5.27 -2.59
N LYS A 68 -9.56 4.30 -1.65
CA LYS A 68 -8.50 3.97 -0.68
C LYS A 68 -7.22 3.51 -1.37
N ARG A 69 -7.33 2.63 -2.37
CA ARG A 69 -6.19 2.13 -3.15
C ARG A 69 -5.49 3.27 -3.91
N LYS A 70 -6.26 4.15 -4.56
CA LYS A 70 -5.71 5.31 -5.29
C LYS A 70 -4.93 6.22 -4.33
N LYS A 71 -5.47 6.51 -3.15
CA LYS A 71 -4.77 7.28 -2.10
C LYS A 71 -3.46 6.62 -1.67
N GLY A 72 -3.45 5.31 -1.42
CA GLY A 72 -2.23 4.59 -1.04
C GLY A 72 -1.18 4.53 -2.16
N LEU A 73 -1.59 4.40 -3.43
CA LEU A 73 -0.68 4.50 -4.58
C LEU A 73 -0.06 5.90 -4.70
N SER A 74 -0.84 6.96 -4.46
CA SER A 74 -0.32 8.33 -4.41
C SER A 74 0.70 8.50 -3.28
N ALA A 75 0.46 7.92 -2.10
CA ALA A 75 1.41 7.93 -0.99
C ALA A 75 2.72 7.21 -1.34
N LEU A 76 2.64 6.03 -1.98
CA LEU A 76 3.81 5.32 -2.50
C LEU A 76 4.61 6.15 -3.50
N LYS A 77 3.94 6.84 -4.42
CA LYS A 77 4.60 7.70 -5.41
C LYS A 77 5.35 8.85 -4.75
N LYS A 78 4.76 9.47 -3.71
CA LYS A 78 5.43 10.51 -2.91
C LYS A 78 6.64 9.99 -2.14
N LEU A 79 6.60 8.75 -1.65
CA LEU A 79 7.73 8.11 -0.95
C LEU A 79 8.88 7.73 -1.87
N LYS A 80 8.62 7.48 -3.16
CA LYS A 80 9.63 7.11 -4.15
C LYS A 80 10.29 8.32 -4.83
N ASN A 81 9.59 9.46 -4.89
CA ASN A 81 10.07 10.72 -5.47
C ASN A 81 10.70 11.67 -4.43
N ARG A 82 11.00 11.18 -3.23
CA ARG A 82 11.71 11.90 -2.16
C ARG A 82 13.12 11.36 -2.05
#